data_AF-A0A813NIL0-F1
#
_entry.id   AF-A0A813NIL0-F1
#
_cell.length_a   1.000
_cell.length_b   1.000
_cell.length_c   1.000
_cell.angle_alpha   90.00
_cell.angle_beta   90.00
_cell.angle_gamma   90.00
#
_symmetry.space_group_name_H-M   'P 1'
#
loop_
_entity.id
_entity.type
_entity.pdbx_description
1 polymer ?
#
loop_
_entity_poly.entity_id
_entity_poly.type
_entity_poly.pdbx_seq_one_letter_code
_entity_poly.pdbx_strand_id
1 'polypeptide(L)'
;MWLDTSGQLLITIVEARVLDDKDTFGGLNDAYVQFFSRIEHDQNHIHIKVYDEDDTAGRDAIGSAKIDLEPVQASGYFDDWVKLPKLFGLGSNSQIHVHMHFQS
;
A
#
# COMPACT_ATOMS: atom_id res chain seq x y z
N MET A 1 -4.00 28.17 21.98
CA MET A 1 -2.71 27.60 21.55
C MET A 1 -3.04 26.61 20.46
N TRP A 2 -2.77 26.93 19.21
CA TRP A 2 -2.93 25.97 18.11
C TRP A 2 -1.68 25.10 18.12
N LEU A 3 -1.82 23.78 18.24
CA LEU A 3 -0.72 22.86 18.05
C LEU A 3 -0.30 22.96 16.58
N ASP A 4 0.96 23.34 16.35
CA ASP A 4 1.57 23.22 15.05
C ASP A 4 1.65 21.73 14.71
N THR A 5 0.81 21.29 13.78
CA THR A 5 0.81 19.92 13.26
C THR A 5 1.67 19.79 12.00
N SER A 6 2.70 20.63 11.82
CA SER A 6 3.67 20.42 10.76
C SER A 6 4.60 19.27 11.14
N GLY A 7 4.45 18.13 10.47
CA GLY A 7 5.36 16.99 10.54
C GLY A 7 5.24 16.17 9.26
N GLN A 8 6.26 15.37 8.98
CA GLN A 8 6.30 14.52 7.79
C GLN A 8 5.93 13.09 8.15
N LEU A 9 5.03 12.48 7.40
CA LEU A 9 4.81 11.04 7.47
C LEU A 9 5.76 10.36 6.47
N LEU A 10 6.78 9.67 6.98
CA LEU A 10 7.64 8.82 6.17
C LEU A 10 6.97 7.45 6.01
N ILE A 11 6.85 6.97 4.78
CA ILE A 11 6.25 5.68 4.44
C ILE A 11 7.28 4.88 3.67
N THR A 12 7.52 3.64 4.08
CA THR A 12 8.46 2.72 3.43
C THR A 12 7.74 1.40 3.16
N ILE A 13 7.79 0.98 1.90
CA ILE A 13 7.39 -0.38 1.51
C ILE A 13 8.66 -1.23 1.58
N VAL A 14 8.69 -2.19 2.50
CA VAL A 14 9.88 -3.00 2.76
C VAL A 14 9.97 -4.13 1.75
N GLU A 15 8.90 -4.91 1.64
CA GLU A 15 8.81 -6.06 0.74
C GLU A 15 7.34 -6.44 0.48
N ALA A 16 7.13 -7.29 -0.52
CA ALA A 16 5.85 -7.88 -0.86
C ALA A 16 5.99 -9.40 -0.95
N ARG A 17 4.94 -10.14 -0.60
CA ARG A 17 4.95 -11.61 -0.65
C ARG A 17 3.65 -12.20 -1.11
N VAL A 18 3.75 -13.43 -1.62
CA VAL A 18 2.61 -14.23 -2.12
C VAL A 18 1.79 -13.40 -3.11
N LEU A 19 2.50 -12.63 -3.94
CA LEU A 19 1.88 -11.88 -5.02
C LEU A 19 1.33 -12.89 -6.02
N ASP A 20 0.05 -12.73 -6.35
CA ASP A 20 -0.57 -13.54 -7.37
C ASP A 20 0.02 -13.14 -8.72
N ASP A 21 0.83 -14.04 -9.29
CA ASP A 21 1.40 -13.90 -10.63
C ASP A 21 0.27 -13.73 -11.67
N LYS A 22 0.35 -12.70 -12.51
CA LYS A 22 -0.56 -12.50 -13.64
C LYS A 22 0.00 -13.01 -14.96
N ASP A 23 1.27 -13.40 -15.00
CA ASP A 23 1.89 -13.89 -16.21
C ASP A 23 1.34 -15.25 -16.60
N THR A 24 1.07 -15.43 -17.89
CA THR A 24 0.58 -16.71 -18.41
C THR A 24 1.71 -17.66 -18.81
N PHE A 25 2.94 -17.21 -19.07
CA PHE A 25 4.10 -18.07 -19.31
C PHE A 25 5.43 -17.28 -19.26
N GLY A 26 6.22 -17.46 -18.19
CA GLY A 26 7.64 -17.07 -18.16
C GLY A 26 7.95 -15.57 -18.09
N GLY A 27 7.03 -14.75 -17.59
CA GLY A 27 7.27 -13.31 -17.43
C GLY A 27 8.23 -12.99 -16.29
N LEU A 28 8.63 -11.72 -16.26
CA LEU A 28 9.63 -11.18 -15.34
C LEU A 28 8.93 -10.83 -14.03
N ASN A 29 9.61 -10.94 -12.88
CA ASN A 29 9.07 -10.37 -11.64
C ASN A 29 9.14 -8.84 -11.75
N ASP A 30 8.09 -8.21 -12.26
CA ASP A 30 8.03 -6.78 -12.58
C ASP A 30 6.94 -6.02 -11.79
N ALA A 31 6.46 -6.62 -10.70
CA ALA A 31 5.51 -5.98 -9.82
C ALA A 31 6.01 -4.62 -9.29
N TYR A 32 5.17 -3.59 -9.41
CA TYR A 32 5.42 -2.27 -8.84
C TYR A 32 4.26 -1.78 -7.98
N VAL A 33 4.59 -0.85 -7.07
CA VAL A 33 3.63 -0.29 -6.11
C VAL A 33 3.29 1.14 -6.53
N GLN A 34 1.99 1.43 -6.63
CA GLN A 34 1.47 2.78 -6.74
C GLN A 34 0.84 3.21 -5.41
N PHE A 35 1.24 4.40 -4.96
CA PHE A 35 0.80 4.99 -3.71
C PHE A 35 0.04 6.29 -3.95
N PHE A 36 -1.04 6.50 -3.20
CA PHE A 36 -1.72 7.79 -3.12
C PHE A 36 -2.28 8.02 -1.71
N SER A 37 -2.00 9.19 -1.16
CA SER A 37 -2.61 9.67 0.08
C SER A 37 -3.84 10.51 -0.25
N ARG A 38 -4.89 10.35 0.55
CA ARG A 38 -6.07 11.20 0.51
C ARG A 38 -6.34 11.69 1.92
N ILE A 39 -6.09 12.97 2.13
CA ILE A 39 -6.44 13.68 3.37
C ILE A 39 -7.70 14.48 3.04
N GLU A 40 -8.85 13.90 3.31
CA GLU A 40 -10.13 14.61 3.27
C GLU A 40 -10.56 14.92 4.70
N HIS A 41 -11.40 15.94 4.87
CA HIS A 41 -12.04 16.19 6.16
C HIS A 41 -12.72 14.88 6.59
N ASP A 42 -12.30 14.34 7.74
CA ASP A 42 -12.85 13.14 8.37
C ASP A 42 -12.40 11.80 7.73
N GLN A 43 -11.48 11.81 6.76
CA GLN A 43 -10.88 10.59 6.20
C GLN A 43 -9.36 10.67 6.20
N ASN A 44 -8.74 9.84 7.03
CA ASN A 44 -7.29 9.83 7.20
C ASN A 44 -6.69 8.47 6.85
N HIS A 45 -6.39 8.27 5.57
CA HIS A 45 -6.00 6.96 5.09
C HIS A 45 -5.01 7.04 3.93
N ILE A 46 -4.25 5.97 3.80
CA ILE A 46 -3.40 5.68 2.66
C ILE A 46 -4.09 4.64 1.81
N HIS A 47 -4.04 4.82 0.49
CA HIS A 47 -4.34 3.74 -0.45
C HIS A 47 -3.07 3.26 -1.12
N ILE A 48 -2.92 1.95 -1.16
CA ILE A 48 -1.85 1.28 -1.89
C ILE A 48 -2.48 0.36 -2.92
N LYS A 49 -1.97 0.43 -4.15
CA LYS A 49 -2.29 -0.50 -5.23
C LYS A 49 -1.00 -1.13 -5.73
N VAL A 50 -1.02 -2.43 -5.92
CA VAL A 50 0.09 -3.19 -6.50
C VAL A 50 -0.32 -3.68 -7.88
N TYR A 51 0.56 -3.50 -8.84
CA TYR A 51 0.36 -3.81 -10.25
C TYR A 51 1.47 -4.75 -10.72
N ASP A 52 1.15 -5.65 -11.65
CA ASP A 52 2.13 -6.28 -12.52
C ASP A 52 2.42 -5.36 -13.70
N GLU A 53 3.69 -5.26 -14.12
CA GLU A 53 4.11 -4.42 -15.24
C GLU A 53 4.32 -5.24 -16.51
N ASP A 54 3.23 -5.62 -17.14
CA ASP A 54 3.32 -6.33 -18.42
C ASP A 54 3.40 -5.35 -19.61
N ASP A 55 4.46 -5.45 -20.42
CA ASP A 55 4.89 -4.44 -21.42
C ASP A 55 3.99 -4.34 -22.68
N THR A 56 2.86 -5.06 -22.74
CA THR A 56 2.01 -5.10 -23.96
C THR A 56 0.49 -5.11 -23.77
N ALA A 57 -0.07 -5.48 -22.62
CA ALA A 57 -1.52 -5.68 -22.47
C ALA A 57 -2.24 -4.74 -21.48
N GLY A 58 -1.50 -3.84 -20.82
CA GLY A 58 -2.07 -2.90 -19.85
C GLY A 58 -1.88 -3.39 -18.42
N ARG A 59 -1.78 -2.43 -17.50
CA ARG A 59 -1.46 -2.65 -16.08
C ARG A 59 -2.51 -3.51 -15.40
N ASP A 60 -2.16 -4.75 -15.07
CA ASP A 60 -3.03 -5.65 -14.33
C ASP A 60 -2.86 -5.44 -12.82
N ALA A 61 -3.95 -5.08 -12.14
CA ALA A 61 -3.92 -4.89 -10.69
C ALA A 61 -3.84 -6.25 -9.98
N ILE A 62 -2.78 -6.44 -9.18
CA ILE A 62 -2.59 -7.61 -8.32
C ILE A 62 -3.53 -7.50 -7.10
N GLY A 63 -3.58 -6.33 -6.47
CA GLY A 63 -4.46 -6.07 -5.33
C GLY A 63 -4.34 -4.64 -4.80
N SER A 64 -5.19 -4.31 -3.83
CA SER A 64 -5.19 -2.98 -3.21
C SER A 64 -5.54 -2.99 -1.74
N ALA A 65 -5.03 -2.04 -0.98
CA ALA A 65 -5.29 -1.88 0.45
C ALA A 65 -5.58 -0.42 0.81
N LYS A 66 -6.44 -0.25 1.81
CA LYS A 66 -6.67 1.01 2.50
C LYS A 66 -6.14 0.86 3.93
N ILE A 67 -5.18 1.69 4.31
CA ILE A 67 -4.54 1.68 5.63
C ILE A 67 -5.01 2.91 6.39
N ASP A 68 -5.47 2.71 7.62
CA ASP A 68 -5.83 3.79 8.54
C ASP A 68 -4.56 4.46 9.11
N LEU A 69 -4.56 5.78 9.17
CA LEU A 69 -3.45 6.56 9.71
C LEU A 69 -3.57 6.80 11.22
N GLU A 70 -4.71 6.49 11.86
CA GLU A 70 -4.90 6.61 13.31
C GLU A 70 -3.78 5.92 14.12
N PRO A 71 -3.34 4.67 13.80
CA PRO A 71 -2.31 4.00 14.60
C PRO A 71 -0.97 4.75 14.60
N VAL A 72 -0.52 5.23 13.43
CA VAL A 72 0.74 5.98 13.32
C VAL A 72 0.62 7.39 13.89
N GLN A 73 -0.56 7.99 13.86
CA GLN A 73 -0.80 9.28 14.53
C GLN A 73 -0.81 9.16 16.05
N ALA A 74 -1.38 8.08 16.58
CA ALA A 74 -1.48 7.87 18.02
C ALA A 74 -0.14 7.45 18.64
N SER A 75 0.66 6.65 17.93
CA SER A 75 1.90 6.06 18.47
C SER A 75 3.19 6.59 17.85
N GLY A 76 3.11 7.33 16.75
CA GLY A 76 4.26 7.78 15.96
C GLY A 76 4.83 6.73 15.00
N TYR A 77 4.36 5.48 15.05
CA TYR A 77 4.93 4.37 14.31
C TYR A 77 3.87 3.36 13.83
N PHE A 78 4.12 2.71 12.70
CA PHE A 78 3.36 1.58 12.20
C PHE A 78 4.30 0.62 11.47
N ASP A 79 4.18 -0.67 11.76
CA ASP A 79 4.94 -1.74 11.13
C ASP A 79 4.06 -2.98 11.11
N ASP A 80 3.47 -3.28 9.95
CA ASP A 80 2.61 -4.45 9.80
C ASP A 80 2.54 -4.95 8.35
N TRP A 81 2.14 -6.22 8.22
CA TRP A 81 1.77 -6.87 6.97
C TRP A 81 0.33 -6.53 6.60
N VAL A 82 0.16 -5.74 5.54
CA VAL A 82 -1.14 -5.33 5.03
C VAL A 82 -1.57 -6.26 3.90
N LYS A 83 -2.78 -6.84 4.02
CA LYS A 83 -3.35 -7.70 2.97
C LYS A 83 -3.80 -6.89 1.76
N LEU A 84 -3.61 -7.45 0.57
CA LEU A 84 -4.01 -6.89 -0.72
C LEU A 84 -5.16 -7.72 -1.31
N PRO A 85 -6.41 -7.51 -0.87
CA PRO A 85 -7.55 -8.16 -1.51
C PRO A 85 -7.65 -7.79 -3.00
N LYS A 86 -8.03 -8.77 -3.81
CA LYS A 86 -8.40 -8.56 -5.22
C LYS A 86 -9.75 -7.86 -5.33
N LEU A 87 -9.91 -7.06 -6.39
CA LEU A 87 -11.22 -6.60 -6.82
C LEU A 87 -12.07 -7.83 -7.22
N PHE A 88 -13.33 -7.89 -6.78
CA PHE A 88 -14.31 -8.96 -7.08
C PHE A 88 -14.25 -10.27 -6.27
N GLY A 89 -13.64 -10.28 -5.08
CA GLY A 89 -13.96 -11.29 -4.05
C GLY A 89 -13.37 -12.69 -4.25
N LEU A 90 -12.44 -12.87 -5.19
CA LEU A 90 -11.52 -14.00 -5.17
C LEU A 90 -10.48 -13.74 -4.07
N GLY A 91 -10.33 -14.69 -3.14
CA GLY A 91 -9.34 -14.58 -2.07
C GLY A 91 -7.94 -14.41 -2.64
N SER A 92 -7.20 -13.44 -2.12
CA SER A 92 -5.76 -13.29 -2.36
C SER A 92 -5.04 -13.33 -1.03
N ASN A 93 -3.91 -14.02 -1.01
CA ASN A 93 -2.99 -14.06 0.13
C ASN A 93 -1.85 -13.05 -0.02
N SER A 94 -1.91 -12.20 -1.04
CA SER A 94 -0.89 -11.16 -1.27
C SER A 94 -0.84 -10.19 -0.11
N GLN A 95 0.37 -9.87 0.32
CA GLN A 95 0.63 -8.91 1.40
C GLN A 95 1.81 -8.03 1.07
N ILE A 96 1.77 -6.81 1.59
CA ILE A 96 2.90 -5.86 1.60
C ILE A 96 3.27 -5.54 3.04
N HIS A 97 4.57 -5.43 3.29
CA HIS A 97 5.11 -5.00 4.57
C HIS A 97 5.32 -3.50 4.55
N VAL A 98 4.58 -2.78 5.41
CA VAL A 98 4.55 -1.31 5.40
C VAL A 98 5.07 -0.77 6.72
N HIS A 99 6.07 0.10 6.63
CA HIS A 99 6.58 0.88 7.74
C HIS A 99 6.13 2.33 7.57
N MET A 100 5.59 2.93 8.64
CA MET A 100 5.30 4.36 8.69
C MET A 100 5.83 4.98 9.97
N HIS A 101 6.38 6.18 9.84
CA HIS A 101 6.93 6.91 10.98
C HIS A 101 6.62 8.41 10.84
N PHE A 102 6.12 9.02 11.91
CA PHE A 102 5.91 10.46 11.96
C PHE A 102 7.20 11.16 12.39
N GLN A 103 7.71 12.05 11.55
CA GLN A 103 8.89 12.88 11.82
C GLN A 103 8.43 14.30 12.13
N SER A 104 8.60 14.70 13.39
CA SER A 104 8.44 16.08 13.87
C SER A 104 9.73 16.87 13.71
#